data_AF-A0A6N7VKZ8-F1
#
_entry.id   AF-A0A6N7VKZ8-F1
#
_cell.length_a   1.000
_cell.length_b   1.000
_cell.length_c   1.000
_cell.angle_alpha   90.00
_cell.angle_beta   90.00
_cell.angle_gamma   90.00
#
_symmetry.space_group_name_H-M   'P 1'
#
loop_
_entity.id
_entity.type
_entity.pdbx_description
1 polymer ?
#
loop_
_entity_poly.entity_id
_entity_poly.type
_entity_poly.pdbx_seq_one_letter_code
_entity_poly.pdbx_strand_id
1 'polypeptide(L)'
;MNLNNLPTVTFADYDEETVKNMVLNTYQEITGRTLAEGDPVRLFLLSIAAVLIQQRYLIDQAGKMNLLAYSKGDYLDHLGALLDVTRIPATAAETTLQYTLSAVQQDATVIPAGTRVTGTKKSVFFATEKPLVIPAGELTGTVDAQCTATGTAGEGLAVGYLTEQVDPLPYVAKVTNITETSGGSDKETDDSYRERIREAPEKFSNAGSYGAYRFWAKSASADIMTVGVSSPTPGTVQLIPLLTGGQIPGENLRKRVLEICSAEKVRPLTDTVTCIEPTVTNYDIVATYKISTDDAAAVTTIQKAVDQAVTDYITWQRSALGRDVDPSKLYQLMVDAGATKVQITKPVLTVLDDSQLAVNSTKTVTFGGLADG
;
A
#
# COMPACT_ATOMS: atom_id res chain seq x y z
N MET A 1 -8.39 -17.99 5.03
CA MET A 1 -8.93 -17.44 6.29
C MET A 1 -8.45 -16.00 6.44
N ASN A 2 -9.34 -15.04 6.66
CA ASN A 2 -9.01 -13.62 6.83
C ASN A 2 -8.65 -13.38 8.31
N LEU A 3 -7.43 -12.87 8.59
CA LEU A 3 -6.98 -12.64 9.97
C LEU A 3 -7.85 -11.61 10.70
N ASN A 4 -8.42 -10.66 9.98
CA ASN A 4 -9.28 -9.62 10.54
C ASN A 4 -10.64 -10.17 11.01
N ASN A 5 -10.99 -11.40 10.62
CA ASN A 5 -12.25 -12.05 11.00
C ASN A 5 -12.08 -13.05 12.15
N LEU A 6 -10.88 -13.16 12.73
CA LEU A 6 -10.68 -14.01 13.91
C LEU A 6 -11.37 -13.38 15.13
N PRO A 7 -11.99 -14.21 16.00
CA PRO A 7 -12.56 -13.71 17.23
C PRO A 7 -11.48 -13.07 18.11
N THR A 8 -11.85 -12.01 18.82
CA THR A 8 -10.93 -11.36 19.77
C THR A 8 -10.53 -12.34 20.88
N VAL A 9 -9.22 -12.49 21.09
CA VAL A 9 -8.67 -13.31 22.18
C VAL A 9 -8.21 -12.40 23.32
N THR A 10 -8.48 -12.83 24.55
CA THR A 10 -7.96 -12.21 25.78
C THR A 10 -7.21 -13.28 26.57
N PHE A 11 -5.96 -13.00 26.93
CA PHE A 11 -5.11 -13.92 27.70
C PHE A 11 -5.19 -13.63 29.20
N ALA A 12 -5.45 -12.38 29.57
CA ALA A 12 -5.71 -11.98 30.94
C ALA A 12 -6.75 -10.87 30.93
N ASP A 13 -7.91 -11.14 31.54
CA ASP A 13 -8.92 -10.11 31.75
C ASP A 13 -8.34 -8.99 32.63
N TYR A 14 -8.54 -7.74 32.26
CA TYR A 14 -8.06 -6.59 33.02
C TYR A 14 -9.18 -5.58 33.28
N ASP A 15 -10.43 -6.02 33.12
CA ASP A 15 -11.59 -5.22 33.49
C ASP A 15 -11.50 -4.78 34.96
N GLU A 16 -11.67 -3.48 35.16
CA GLU A 16 -11.38 -2.83 36.43
C GLU A 16 -12.32 -3.32 37.54
N GLU A 17 -13.61 -3.40 37.25
CA GLU A 17 -14.61 -3.86 38.22
C GLU A 17 -14.41 -5.34 38.55
N THR A 18 -14.15 -6.16 37.53
CA THR A 18 -13.93 -7.60 37.69
C THR A 18 -12.71 -7.87 38.57
N VAL A 19 -11.59 -7.19 38.32
CA VAL A 19 -10.36 -7.37 39.12
C VAL A 19 -10.53 -6.83 40.54
N LYS A 20 -11.15 -5.66 40.71
CA LYS A 20 -11.42 -5.10 42.04
C LYS A 20 -12.32 -6.03 42.86
N ASN A 21 -13.40 -6.50 42.27
CA ASN A 21 -14.35 -7.40 42.92
C ASN A 21 -13.68 -8.73 43.26
N MET A 22 -12.84 -9.28 42.39
CA MET A 22 -12.05 -10.46 42.68
C MET A 22 -11.18 -10.26 43.94
N VAL A 23 -10.35 -9.22 43.98
CA VAL A 23 -9.44 -8.95 45.11
C VAL A 23 -10.21 -8.76 46.42
N LEU A 24 -11.29 -7.97 46.38
CA LEU A 24 -12.11 -7.70 47.56
C LEU A 24 -12.85 -8.95 48.04
N ASN A 25 -13.49 -9.69 47.15
CA ASN A 25 -14.23 -10.91 47.51
C ASN A 25 -13.29 -11.97 48.09
N THR A 26 -12.12 -12.18 47.48
CA THR A 26 -11.11 -13.11 48.01
C THR A 26 -10.70 -12.75 49.44
N TYR A 27 -10.47 -11.47 49.74
CA TYR A 27 -10.15 -11.05 51.11
C TYR A 27 -11.32 -11.30 52.08
N GLN A 28 -12.55 -10.93 51.70
CA GLN A 28 -13.73 -11.10 52.56
C GLN A 28 -14.05 -12.58 52.82
N GLU A 29 -13.87 -13.44 51.82
CA GLU A 29 -14.04 -14.89 51.94
C GLU A 29 -13.03 -15.52 52.90
N ILE A 30 -11.74 -15.13 52.80
CA ILE A 30 -10.68 -15.68 53.66
C ILE A 30 -10.82 -15.19 55.10
N THR A 31 -11.18 -13.92 55.29
CA THR A 31 -11.21 -13.29 56.63
C THR A 31 -12.56 -13.36 57.32
N GLY A 32 -13.63 -13.63 56.58
CA GLY A 32 -15.02 -13.54 57.06
C GLY A 32 -15.49 -12.12 57.37
N ARG A 33 -14.70 -11.09 57.04
CA ARG A 33 -15.01 -9.68 57.32
C ARG A 33 -15.57 -8.99 56.09
N THR A 34 -16.66 -8.25 56.26
CA THR A 34 -17.19 -7.35 55.22
C THR A 34 -16.47 -5.99 55.25
N LEU A 35 -16.15 -5.44 54.06
CA LEU A 35 -15.45 -4.16 53.90
C LEU A 35 -16.40 -3.05 53.42
N ALA A 36 -16.54 -1.98 54.20
CA ALA A 36 -17.26 -0.77 53.78
C ALA A 36 -16.44 0.09 52.80
N GLU A 37 -17.07 1.02 52.08
CA GLU A 37 -16.38 1.86 51.09
C GLU A 37 -15.24 2.70 51.68
N GLY A 38 -15.41 3.23 52.90
CA GLY A 38 -14.40 4.04 53.58
C GLY A 38 -13.37 3.24 54.39
N ASP A 39 -13.37 1.90 54.32
CA ASP A 39 -12.47 1.06 55.11
C ASP A 39 -11.01 1.22 54.63
N PRO A 40 -10.04 1.55 55.50
CA PRO A 40 -8.63 1.66 55.12
C PRO A 40 -8.08 0.40 54.46
N VAL A 41 -8.55 -0.79 54.87
CA VAL A 41 -8.15 -2.07 54.26
C VAL A 41 -8.65 -2.16 52.82
N ARG A 42 -9.88 -1.70 52.56
CA ARG A 42 -10.42 -1.64 51.19
C ARG A 42 -9.57 -0.73 50.31
N LEU A 43 -9.23 0.47 50.80
CA LEU A 43 -8.38 1.41 50.05
C LEU A 43 -7.01 0.81 49.72
N PHE A 44 -6.41 0.09 50.66
CA PHE A 44 -5.17 -0.63 50.43
C PHE A 44 -5.33 -1.75 49.38
N LEU A 45 -6.38 -2.57 49.48
CA LEU A 45 -6.67 -3.62 48.50
C LEU A 45 -6.95 -3.06 47.09
N LEU A 46 -7.59 -1.89 46.99
CA LEU A 46 -7.80 -1.21 45.71
C LEU A 46 -6.48 -0.74 45.08
N SER A 47 -5.49 -0.35 45.88
CA SER A 47 -4.14 -0.05 45.35
C SER A 47 -3.46 -1.29 44.77
N ILE A 48 -3.66 -2.47 45.39
CA ILE A 48 -3.18 -3.76 44.86
C ILE A 48 -3.93 -4.12 43.57
N ALA A 49 -5.26 -3.95 43.55
CA ALA A 49 -6.07 -4.20 42.37
C ALA A 49 -5.61 -3.35 41.18
N ALA A 50 -5.26 -2.08 41.40
CA ALA A 50 -4.71 -1.21 40.35
C ALA A 50 -3.41 -1.76 39.75
N VAL A 51 -2.48 -2.23 40.60
CA VAL A 51 -1.24 -2.89 40.13
C VAL A 51 -1.57 -4.18 39.36
N LEU A 52 -2.50 -4.99 39.85
CA LEU A 52 -2.91 -6.23 39.19
C LEU A 52 -3.56 -5.96 37.83
N ILE A 53 -4.39 -4.93 37.69
CA ILE A 53 -4.96 -4.52 36.40
C ILE A 53 -3.85 -4.20 35.41
N GLN A 54 -2.85 -3.41 35.82
CA GLN A 54 -1.72 -3.08 34.97
C GLN A 54 -0.92 -4.32 34.56
N GLN A 55 -0.67 -5.25 35.50
CA GLN A 55 0.02 -6.50 35.20
C GLN A 55 -0.79 -7.40 34.24
N ARG A 56 -2.11 -7.54 34.46
CA ARG A 56 -2.99 -8.32 33.58
C ARG A 56 -3.06 -7.69 32.17
N TYR A 57 -3.10 -6.37 32.07
CA TYR A 57 -2.97 -5.67 30.78
C TYR A 57 -1.66 -6.02 30.08
N LEU A 58 -0.52 -5.97 30.77
CA LEU A 58 0.78 -6.32 30.19
C LEU A 58 0.84 -7.79 29.76
N ILE A 59 0.28 -8.71 30.55
CA ILE A 59 0.18 -10.14 30.20
C ILE A 59 -0.69 -10.33 28.96
N ASP A 60 -1.83 -9.64 28.86
CA ASP A 60 -2.72 -9.72 27.71
C ASP A 60 -2.04 -9.20 26.44
N GLN A 61 -1.36 -8.06 26.53
CA GLN A 61 -0.55 -7.52 25.42
C GLN A 61 0.56 -8.48 25.02
N ALA A 62 1.32 -9.03 25.97
CA ALA A 62 2.38 -9.99 25.70
C ALA A 62 1.85 -11.27 25.03
N GLY A 63 0.72 -11.80 25.48
CA GLY A 63 0.05 -12.93 24.85
C GLY A 63 -0.35 -12.61 23.41
N LYS A 64 -0.97 -11.45 23.17
CA LYS A 64 -1.36 -10.99 21.83
C LYS A 64 -0.18 -10.81 20.89
N MET A 65 0.96 -10.30 21.36
CA MET A 65 2.15 -10.11 20.50
C MET A 65 2.73 -11.43 19.96
N ASN A 66 2.39 -12.58 20.54
CA ASN A 66 2.76 -13.91 20.02
C ASN A 66 1.84 -14.41 18.90
N LEU A 67 0.72 -13.72 18.62
CA LEU A 67 -0.24 -14.09 17.59
C LEU A 67 -0.10 -13.17 16.38
N LEU A 68 0.04 -13.76 15.19
CA LEU A 68 0.23 -13.03 13.94
C LEU A 68 -0.82 -11.92 13.73
N ALA A 69 -2.08 -12.21 14.05
CA ALA A 69 -3.21 -11.28 13.89
C ALA A 69 -3.07 -9.98 14.71
N TYR A 70 -2.38 -9.99 15.84
CA TYR A 70 -2.28 -8.83 16.75
C TYR A 70 -0.89 -8.20 16.79
N SER A 71 0.15 -8.98 16.49
CA SER A 71 1.54 -8.52 16.59
C SER A 71 1.82 -7.29 15.71
N LYS A 72 2.74 -6.45 16.19
CA LYS A 72 3.16 -5.18 15.58
C LYS A 72 4.66 -4.96 15.78
N GLY A 73 5.26 -4.13 14.92
CA GLY A 73 6.67 -3.77 14.99
C GLY A 73 7.61 -4.99 15.12
N ASP A 74 8.57 -4.92 16.04
CA ASP A 74 9.60 -5.94 16.22
C ASP A 74 9.03 -7.34 16.56
N TYR A 75 7.89 -7.41 17.27
CA TYR A 75 7.24 -8.70 17.55
C TYR A 75 6.76 -9.39 16.27
N LEU A 76 6.18 -8.62 15.34
CA LEU A 76 5.77 -9.11 14.04
C LEU A 76 6.99 -9.51 13.19
N ASP A 77 8.08 -8.75 13.29
CA ASP A 77 9.35 -9.08 12.61
C ASP A 77 9.92 -10.42 13.08
N HIS A 78 9.86 -10.71 14.39
CA HIS A 78 10.23 -12.02 14.94
C HIS A 78 9.32 -13.15 14.46
N LEU A 79 8.01 -12.92 14.34
CA LEU A 79 7.10 -13.92 13.77
C LEU A 79 7.39 -14.18 12.29
N GLY A 80 7.72 -13.16 11.51
CA GLY A 80 8.13 -13.31 10.11
C GLY A 80 9.43 -14.10 9.96
N ALA A 81 10.39 -13.89 10.87
CA ALA A 81 11.66 -14.62 10.87
C ALA A 81 11.48 -16.15 10.99
N LEU A 82 10.44 -16.63 11.69
CA LEU A 82 10.12 -18.07 11.78
C LEU A 82 9.83 -18.70 10.41
N LEU A 83 9.34 -17.91 9.47
CA LEU A 83 9.04 -18.33 8.11
C LEU A 83 10.06 -17.82 7.11
N ASP A 84 11.22 -17.30 7.56
CA ASP A 84 12.24 -16.70 6.70
C ASP A 84 11.62 -15.63 5.76
N VAL A 85 10.88 -14.72 6.38
CA VAL A 85 10.28 -13.54 5.75
C VAL A 85 10.79 -12.33 6.52
N THR A 86 11.48 -11.44 5.83
CA THR A 86 11.99 -10.19 6.41
C THR A 86 11.27 -9.01 5.79
N ARG A 87 10.99 -7.99 6.60
CA ARG A 87 10.28 -6.78 6.15
C ARG A 87 11.00 -6.10 4.98
N ILE A 88 10.24 -5.64 3.99
CA ILE A 88 10.80 -4.94 2.82
C ILE A 88 11.28 -3.55 3.29
N PRO A 89 12.57 -3.21 3.10
CA PRO A 89 13.10 -1.89 3.48
C PRO A 89 12.57 -0.80 2.56
N ALA A 90 12.69 0.46 2.97
CA ALA A 90 12.43 1.58 2.08
C ALA A 90 13.42 1.55 0.89
N THR A 91 12.91 1.82 -0.31
CA THR A 91 13.70 1.84 -1.55
C THR A 91 13.70 3.24 -2.13
N ALA A 92 14.76 3.61 -2.85
CA ALA A 92 14.87 4.91 -3.49
C ALA A 92 14.34 4.84 -4.92
N ALA A 93 13.68 5.92 -5.37
CA ALA A 93 13.17 6.01 -6.73
C ALA A 93 14.32 6.02 -7.76
N GLU A 94 14.09 5.42 -8.91
CA GLU A 94 15.05 5.23 -10.00
C GLU A 94 14.55 5.89 -11.28
N THR A 95 15.48 6.34 -12.12
CA THR A 95 15.19 6.92 -13.44
C THR A 95 16.41 6.82 -14.34
N THR A 96 16.20 6.95 -15.65
CA THR A 96 17.30 7.10 -16.61
C THR A 96 17.48 8.58 -16.95
N LEU A 97 18.70 9.07 -16.76
CA LEU A 97 19.12 10.42 -17.14
C LEU A 97 19.78 10.40 -18.51
N GLN A 98 19.48 11.40 -19.32
CA GLN A 98 20.22 11.72 -20.54
C GLN A 98 21.04 12.98 -20.33
N TYR A 99 22.34 12.88 -20.55
CA TYR A 99 23.25 14.00 -20.58
C TYR A 99 23.53 14.42 -22.02
N THR A 100 23.62 15.73 -22.26
CA THR A 100 23.94 16.32 -23.56
C THR A 100 25.14 17.24 -23.40
N LEU A 101 26.17 17.01 -24.22
CA LEU A 101 27.35 17.85 -24.29
C LEU A 101 27.07 19.14 -25.09
N SER A 102 27.78 20.20 -24.74
CA SER A 102 27.74 21.52 -25.38
C SER A 102 28.31 21.52 -26.79
N ALA A 103 29.22 20.60 -27.08
CA ALA A 103 29.79 20.33 -28.40
C ALA A 103 30.35 18.91 -28.44
N VAL A 104 30.48 18.35 -29.65
CA VAL A 104 31.13 17.06 -29.88
C VAL A 104 32.58 17.16 -29.39
N GLN A 105 33.00 16.20 -28.56
CA GLN A 105 34.37 16.12 -28.06
C GLN A 105 35.19 15.15 -28.91
N GLN A 106 36.49 15.45 -29.04
CA GLN A 106 37.45 14.56 -29.73
C GLN A 106 37.89 13.39 -28.86
N ASP A 107 37.78 13.55 -27.54
CA ASP A 107 38.02 12.50 -26.54
C ASP A 107 36.70 12.09 -25.87
N ALA A 108 36.67 10.89 -25.29
CA ALA A 108 35.52 10.42 -24.54
C ALA A 108 35.29 11.30 -23.29
N THR A 109 34.05 11.71 -23.06
CA THR A 109 33.67 12.50 -21.88
C THR A 109 33.08 11.60 -20.81
N VAL A 110 33.61 11.67 -19.60
CA VAL A 110 33.16 10.83 -18.47
C VAL A 110 32.33 11.66 -17.49
N ILE A 111 31.17 11.12 -17.15
CA ILE A 111 30.31 11.60 -16.07
C ILE A 111 30.49 10.61 -14.91
N PRO A 112 31.13 11.01 -13.81
CA PRO A 112 31.40 10.12 -12.69
C PRO A 112 30.13 9.51 -12.10
N ALA A 113 30.24 8.33 -11.49
CA ALA A 113 29.20 7.82 -10.59
C ALA A 113 29.03 8.78 -9.40
N GLY A 114 27.81 8.87 -8.88
CA GLY A 114 27.46 9.77 -7.78
C GLY A 114 27.20 11.22 -8.21
N THR A 115 27.26 11.53 -9.52
CA THR A 115 26.97 12.86 -10.05
C THR A 115 25.50 13.21 -9.82
N ARG A 116 25.22 14.35 -9.17
CA ARG A 116 23.86 14.72 -8.73
C ARG A 116 23.12 15.65 -9.67
N VAL A 117 21.82 15.41 -9.82
CA VAL A 117 20.85 16.18 -10.60
C VAL A 117 19.61 16.45 -9.77
N THR A 118 18.97 17.61 -9.99
CA THR A 118 17.72 18.01 -9.33
C THR A 118 16.76 18.66 -10.32
N GLY A 119 15.49 18.79 -9.94
CA GLY A 119 14.55 19.68 -10.60
C GLY A 119 14.68 21.12 -10.13
N THR A 120 13.98 22.04 -10.81
CA THR A 120 14.02 23.50 -10.55
C THR A 120 13.66 23.90 -9.12
N LYS A 121 12.81 23.11 -8.45
CA LYS A 121 12.40 23.37 -7.06
C LYS A 121 13.43 22.92 -6.01
N LYS A 122 14.47 22.20 -6.41
CA LYS A 122 15.53 21.67 -5.52
C LYS A 122 15.01 20.86 -4.34
N SER A 123 13.90 20.15 -4.53
CA SER A 123 13.24 19.35 -3.49
C SER A 123 13.76 17.92 -3.37
N VAL A 124 14.35 17.38 -4.44
CA VAL A 124 14.80 15.99 -4.55
C VAL A 124 16.05 15.91 -5.40
N PHE A 125 16.96 15.01 -5.05
CA PHE A 125 18.24 14.84 -5.71
C PHE A 125 18.38 13.40 -6.19
N PHE A 126 18.88 13.22 -7.41
CA PHE A 126 19.21 11.92 -7.98
C PHE A 126 20.69 11.87 -8.30
N ALA A 127 21.33 10.73 -8.04
CA ALA A 127 22.75 10.51 -8.31
C ALA A 127 22.92 9.38 -9.32
N THR A 128 23.86 9.53 -10.26
CA THR A 128 24.20 8.47 -11.22
C THR A 128 24.74 7.22 -10.51
N GLU A 129 24.26 6.04 -10.86
CA GLU A 129 24.68 4.80 -10.18
C GLU A 129 26.06 4.31 -10.64
N LYS A 130 26.36 4.54 -11.92
CA LYS A 130 27.59 4.10 -12.60
C LYS A 130 28.19 5.28 -13.38
N PRO A 131 29.50 5.23 -13.69
CA PRO A 131 30.07 6.22 -14.58
C PRO A 131 29.47 6.09 -15.98
N LEU A 132 29.07 7.20 -16.57
CA LEU A 132 28.69 7.27 -17.97
C LEU A 132 29.89 7.73 -18.80
N VAL A 133 30.20 6.99 -19.85
CA VAL A 133 31.22 7.37 -20.83
C VAL A 133 30.51 7.71 -22.12
N ILE A 134 30.52 8.99 -22.49
CA ILE A 134 30.06 9.46 -23.81
C ILE A 134 31.26 9.33 -24.76
N PRO A 135 31.21 8.43 -25.77
CA PRO A 135 32.32 8.24 -26.69
C PRO A 135 32.68 9.51 -27.46
N ALA A 136 33.94 9.59 -27.90
CA ALA A 136 34.35 10.63 -28.84
C ALA A 136 33.45 10.61 -30.08
N GLY A 137 33.04 11.79 -30.54
CA GLY A 137 32.10 11.92 -31.67
C GLY A 137 30.62 11.95 -31.29
N GLU A 138 30.24 11.50 -30.09
CA GLU A 138 28.85 11.50 -29.62
C GLU A 138 28.50 12.77 -28.83
N LEU A 139 27.24 13.21 -28.91
CA LEU A 139 26.74 14.38 -28.17
C LEU A 139 25.96 14.01 -26.91
N THR A 140 25.45 12.80 -26.83
CA THR A 140 24.56 12.38 -25.74
C THR A 140 24.95 11.03 -25.19
N GLY A 141 24.56 10.78 -23.95
CA GLY A 141 24.64 9.47 -23.32
C GLY A 141 23.59 9.34 -22.24
N THR A 142 23.20 8.10 -21.93
CA THR A 142 22.17 7.79 -20.94
C THR A 142 22.75 6.96 -19.81
N VAL A 143 22.29 7.22 -18.58
CA VAL A 143 22.74 6.52 -17.38
C VAL A 143 21.64 6.44 -16.36
N ASP A 144 21.56 5.32 -15.67
CA ASP A 144 20.62 5.14 -14.57
C ASP A 144 21.06 5.95 -13.35
N ALA A 145 20.07 6.49 -12.67
CA ALA A 145 20.24 7.32 -11.50
C ALA A 145 19.18 6.98 -10.46
N GLN A 146 19.58 7.10 -9.20
CA GLN A 146 18.75 6.79 -8.05
C GLN A 146 18.61 8.02 -7.16
N CYS A 147 17.43 8.21 -6.58
CA CYS A 147 17.18 9.25 -5.60
C CYS A 147 18.11 9.10 -4.40
N THR A 148 18.68 10.20 -3.90
CA THR A 148 19.54 10.17 -2.71
C THR A 148 18.76 9.90 -1.43
N ALA A 149 17.43 10.05 -1.46
CA ALA A 149 16.53 9.71 -0.37
C ALA A 149 15.76 8.42 -0.70
N THR A 150 15.67 7.52 0.26
CA THR A 150 14.76 6.36 0.22
C THR A 150 13.33 6.79 0.55
N GLY A 151 12.34 6.03 0.10
CA GLY A 151 10.93 6.33 0.31
C GLY A 151 10.28 6.95 -0.91
N THR A 152 9.06 7.44 -0.72
CA THR A 152 8.19 7.96 -1.79
C THR A 152 8.55 9.37 -2.29
N ALA A 153 9.53 10.03 -1.68
CA ALA A 153 9.86 11.42 -1.97
C ALA A 153 10.26 11.68 -3.44
N GLY A 154 10.90 10.69 -4.09
CA GLY A 154 11.37 10.78 -5.47
C GLY A 154 10.46 10.11 -6.50
N GLU A 155 9.30 9.58 -6.10
CA GLU A 155 8.41 8.80 -6.96
C GLU A 155 7.53 9.68 -7.86
N GLY A 156 7.25 9.24 -9.10
CA GLY A 156 6.24 9.85 -9.98
C GLY A 156 6.63 11.21 -10.57
N LEU A 157 7.92 11.51 -10.69
CA LEU A 157 8.41 12.73 -11.33
C LEU A 157 8.40 12.54 -12.84
N ALA A 158 7.59 13.36 -13.53
CA ALA A 158 7.43 13.30 -14.97
C ALA A 158 8.76 13.42 -15.75
N VAL A 159 8.77 12.90 -16.98
CA VAL A 159 9.87 13.08 -17.93
C VAL A 159 10.20 14.57 -18.08
N GLY A 160 11.49 14.91 -18.02
CA GLY A 160 11.92 16.30 -18.11
C GLY A 160 11.86 17.11 -16.82
N TYR A 161 11.53 16.50 -15.68
CA TYR A 161 11.53 17.16 -14.37
C TYR A 161 12.93 17.49 -13.86
N LEU A 162 13.87 16.54 -13.93
CA LEU A 162 15.24 16.67 -13.44
C LEU A 162 16.10 17.39 -14.48
N THR A 163 16.33 18.70 -14.32
CA THR A 163 16.96 19.54 -15.36
C THR A 163 18.20 20.29 -14.90
N GLU A 164 18.43 20.37 -13.59
CA GLU A 164 19.52 21.13 -13.00
C GLU A 164 20.63 20.21 -12.52
N GLN A 165 21.81 20.38 -13.11
CA GLN A 165 23.03 19.73 -12.67
C GLN A 165 23.52 20.36 -11.34
N VAL A 166 23.73 19.55 -10.31
CA VAL A 166 24.19 20.03 -8.99
C VAL A 166 25.71 20.06 -8.90
N ASP A 167 26.35 18.99 -9.38
CA ASP A 167 27.81 18.87 -9.39
C ASP A 167 28.35 19.34 -10.76
N PRO A 168 29.08 20.46 -10.86
CA PRO A 168 29.51 21.00 -12.15
C PRO A 168 30.41 20.02 -12.90
N LEU A 169 30.07 19.76 -14.16
CA LEU A 169 30.85 18.93 -15.06
C LEU A 169 31.25 19.71 -16.30
N PRO A 170 32.50 19.55 -16.79
CA PRO A 170 32.92 20.21 -18.00
C PRO A 170 32.13 19.69 -19.20
N TYR A 171 31.91 20.56 -20.17
CA TYR A 171 31.25 20.26 -21.46
C TYR A 171 29.79 19.83 -21.39
N VAL A 172 29.19 19.54 -20.22
CA VAL A 172 27.76 19.22 -20.10
C VAL A 172 26.92 20.48 -20.27
N ALA A 173 26.06 20.50 -21.30
CA ALA A 173 25.12 21.60 -21.55
C ALA A 173 23.76 21.38 -20.89
N LYS A 174 23.28 20.14 -20.87
CA LYS A 174 21.94 19.81 -20.38
C LYS A 174 21.92 18.39 -19.81
N VAL A 175 21.13 18.21 -18.76
CA VAL A 175 20.73 16.90 -18.25
C VAL A 175 19.21 16.84 -18.15
N THR A 176 18.62 15.68 -18.41
CA THR A 176 17.18 15.47 -18.30
C THR A 176 16.85 14.02 -17.97
N ASN A 177 15.84 13.76 -17.12
CA ASN A 177 15.31 12.40 -17.01
C ASN A 177 14.45 12.08 -18.23
N ILE A 178 14.69 10.94 -18.85
CA ILE A 178 13.97 10.46 -20.04
C ILE A 178 12.90 9.42 -19.69
N THR A 179 12.90 8.91 -18.46
CA THR A 179 11.83 8.08 -17.91
C THR A 179 11.21 8.79 -16.71
N GLU A 180 9.93 8.50 -16.44
CA GLU A 180 9.31 8.88 -15.17
C GLU A 180 10.06 8.19 -14.02
N THR A 181 10.25 8.88 -12.89
CA THR A 181 10.90 8.26 -11.74
C THR A 181 9.96 7.23 -11.12
N SER A 182 10.49 6.05 -10.82
CA SER A 182 9.70 4.95 -10.27
C SER A 182 10.48 4.06 -9.32
N GLY A 183 9.79 3.29 -8.49
CA GLY A 183 10.39 2.27 -7.62
C GLY A 183 10.84 2.77 -6.25
N GLY A 184 10.52 4.01 -5.87
CA GLY A 184 10.75 4.53 -4.52
C GLY A 184 9.55 4.25 -3.61
N SER A 185 9.76 3.37 -2.63
CA SER A 185 8.72 2.95 -1.68
C SER A 185 9.15 3.18 -0.23
N ASP A 186 8.19 3.45 0.64
CA ASP A 186 8.45 3.48 2.08
C ASP A 186 8.67 2.06 2.64
N LYS A 187 9.14 1.97 3.89
CA LYS A 187 9.28 0.69 4.59
C LYS A 187 7.91 0.03 4.72
N GLU A 188 7.86 -1.29 4.51
CA GLU A 188 6.63 -2.08 4.57
C GLU A 188 5.89 -1.90 5.91
N THR A 189 4.58 -1.63 5.83
CA THR A 189 3.71 -1.45 7.00
C THR A 189 3.44 -2.79 7.69
N ASP A 190 3.03 -2.75 8.97
CA ASP A 190 2.67 -3.98 9.71
C ASP A 190 1.56 -4.77 9.04
N ASP A 191 0.58 -4.10 8.43
CA ASP A 191 -0.54 -4.77 7.79
C ASP A 191 -0.14 -5.50 6.52
N SER A 192 0.65 -4.84 5.65
CA SER A 192 1.18 -5.49 4.44
C SER A 192 2.12 -6.64 4.80
N TYR A 193 3.02 -6.41 5.76
CA TYR A 193 3.97 -7.42 6.21
C TYR A 193 3.30 -8.63 6.85
N ARG A 194 2.27 -8.42 7.68
CA ARG A 194 1.48 -9.52 8.29
C ARG A 194 0.81 -10.40 7.24
N GLU A 195 0.22 -9.78 6.22
CA GLU A 195 -0.39 -10.53 5.12
C GLU A 195 0.68 -11.33 4.35
N ARG A 196 1.86 -10.76 4.13
CA ARG A 196 2.96 -11.48 3.49
C ARG A 196 3.47 -12.65 4.34
N ILE A 197 3.60 -12.49 5.66
CA ILE A 197 3.92 -13.59 6.58
C ILE A 197 2.84 -14.68 6.52
N ARG A 198 1.56 -14.30 6.48
CA ARG A 198 0.44 -15.25 6.34
C ARG A 198 0.49 -16.03 5.03
N GLU A 199 0.87 -15.37 3.94
CA GLU A 199 1.02 -15.97 2.61
C GLU A 199 2.32 -16.79 2.47
N ALA A 200 3.32 -16.58 3.34
CA ALA A 200 4.62 -17.22 3.27
C ALA A 200 4.60 -18.76 3.17
N PRO A 201 3.68 -19.50 3.80
CA PRO A 201 3.60 -20.94 3.60
C PRO A 201 3.40 -21.37 2.14
N GLU A 202 2.79 -20.52 1.30
CA GLU A 202 2.66 -20.77 -0.15
C GLU A 202 4.02 -20.88 -0.85
N LYS A 203 5.08 -20.26 -0.32
CA LYS A 203 6.43 -20.34 -0.88
C LYS A 203 7.02 -21.75 -0.84
N PHE A 204 6.50 -22.62 0.03
CA PHE A 204 6.92 -24.02 0.10
C PHE A 204 6.27 -24.89 -0.99
N SER A 205 5.45 -24.30 -1.88
CA SER A 205 4.88 -25.01 -3.01
C SER A 205 5.93 -25.25 -4.10
N ASN A 206 6.40 -26.50 -4.18
CA ASN A 206 7.37 -26.95 -5.19
C ASN A 206 6.83 -26.92 -6.64
N ALA A 207 5.53 -26.67 -6.83
CA ALA A 207 4.85 -26.74 -8.12
C ALA A 207 4.39 -25.37 -8.67
N GLY A 208 4.73 -24.24 -8.01
CA GLY A 208 4.39 -22.89 -8.49
C GLY A 208 2.89 -22.59 -8.45
N SER A 209 2.28 -22.59 -7.26
CA SER A 209 0.87 -22.22 -7.11
C SER A 209 0.62 -20.74 -7.45
N TYR A 210 -0.63 -20.38 -7.75
CA TYR A 210 -1.08 -19.00 -7.84
C TYR A 210 -0.68 -18.16 -6.60
N GLY A 211 -0.72 -18.78 -5.41
CA GLY A 211 -0.32 -18.15 -4.15
C GLY A 211 1.18 -17.89 -4.06
N ALA A 212 2.02 -18.83 -4.51
CA ALA A 212 3.47 -18.70 -4.50
C ALA A 212 3.93 -17.50 -5.35
N TYR A 213 3.45 -17.41 -6.59
CA TYR A 213 3.79 -16.31 -7.48
C TYR A 213 3.31 -14.95 -6.96
N ARG A 214 2.12 -14.90 -6.35
CA ARG A 214 1.61 -13.70 -5.70
C ARG A 214 2.54 -13.24 -4.56
N PHE A 215 2.99 -14.17 -3.71
CA PHE A 215 3.90 -13.87 -2.61
C PHE A 215 5.25 -13.32 -3.11
N TRP A 216 5.85 -13.97 -4.11
CA TRP A 216 7.14 -13.54 -4.67
C TRP A 216 7.04 -12.19 -5.36
N ALA A 217 5.96 -11.96 -6.12
CA ALA A 217 5.74 -10.68 -6.78
C ALA A 217 5.55 -9.53 -5.78
N LYS A 218 4.78 -9.74 -4.70
CA LYS A 218 4.64 -8.75 -3.61
C LYS A 218 5.95 -8.48 -2.86
N SER A 219 6.88 -9.43 -2.85
CA SER A 219 8.19 -9.24 -2.21
C SER A 219 9.09 -8.24 -2.96
N ALA A 220 8.71 -7.83 -4.18
CA ALA A 220 9.44 -6.85 -4.97
C ALA A 220 9.30 -5.39 -4.46
N SER A 221 8.17 -5.06 -3.85
CA SER A 221 7.92 -3.73 -3.27
C SER A 221 6.74 -3.78 -2.29
N ALA A 222 6.86 -3.05 -1.18
CA ALA A 222 5.80 -2.87 -0.21
C ALA A 222 4.55 -2.17 -0.78
N ASP A 223 4.71 -1.42 -1.88
CA ASP A 223 3.61 -0.69 -2.51
C ASP A 223 2.68 -1.61 -3.33
N ILE A 224 3.12 -2.83 -3.64
CA ILE A 224 2.32 -3.81 -4.38
C ILE A 224 1.22 -4.36 -3.44
N MET A 225 0.00 -3.89 -3.66
CA MET A 225 -1.17 -4.30 -2.89
C MET A 225 -1.66 -5.70 -3.32
N THR A 226 -1.70 -5.95 -4.63
CA THR A 226 -2.22 -7.21 -5.17
C THR A 226 -1.56 -7.52 -6.52
N VAL A 227 -1.60 -8.80 -6.89
CA VAL A 227 -1.04 -9.29 -8.15
C VAL A 227 -2.05 -10.25 -8.77
N GLY A 228 -2.51 -9.95 -9.98
CA GLY A 228 -3.22 -10.90 -10.82
C GLY A 228 -2.24 -11.98 -11.29
N VAL A 229 -2.62 -13.24 -11.16
CA VAL A 229 -1.81 -14.39 -11.60
C VAL A 229 -2.68 -15.27 -12.47
N SER A 230 -2.26 -15.49 -13.71
CA SER A 230 -2.96 -16.33 -14.68
C SER A 230 -1.97 -17.18 -15.47
N SER A 231 -2.48 -18.18 -16.18
CA SER A 231 -1.69 -19.01 -17.10
C SER A 231 -2.43 -19.06 -18.45
N PRO A 232 -2.25 -18.04 -19.31
CA PRO A 232 -2.99 -17.95 -20.59
C PRO A 232 -2.71 -19.14 -21.51
N THR A 233 -1.49 -19.67 -21.48
CA THR A 233 -1.10 -20.91 -22.15
C THR A 233 -0.31 -21.82 -21.21
N PRO A 234 -0.39 -23.15 -21.37
CA PRO A 234 0.35 -24.09 -20.52
C PRO A 234 1.85 -23.77 -20.47
N GLY A 235 2.42 -23.76 -19.26
CA GLY A 235 3.82 -23.43 -19.04
C GLY A 235 4.15 -21.94 -19.06
N THR A 236 3.14 -21.05 -19.16
CA THR A 236 3.33 -19.61 -18.98
C THR A 236 2.66 -19.14 -17.70
N VAL A 237 3.30 -18.20 -17.02
CA VAL A 237 2.76 -17.52 -15.84
C VAL A 237 2.75 -16.03 -16.13
N GLN A 238 1.57 -15.43 -16.07
CA GLN A 238 1.37 -14.01 -16.30
C GLN A 238 1.07 -13.31 -14.97
N LEU A 239 1.88 -12.31 -14.65
CA LEU A 239 1.78 -11.49 -13.45
C LEU A 239 1.32 -10.08 -13.82
N ILE A 240 0.30 -9.60 -13.12
CA ILE A 240 -0.27 -8.26 -13.30
C ILE A 240 -0.29 -7.57 -11.93
N PRO A 241 0.82 -6.94 -11.52
CA PRO A 241 0.89 -6.24 -10.23
C PRO A 241 0.08 -4.94 -10.25
N LEU A 242 -0.59 -4.65 -9.13
CA LEU A 242 -1.23 -3.37 -8.85
C LEU A 242 -0.70 -2.80 -7.54
N LEU A 243 -0.45 -1.49 -7.55
CA LEU A 243 -0.02 -0.76 -6.36
C LEU A 243 -1.20 -0.37 -5.48
N THR A 244 -0.89 0.11 -4.29
CA THR A 244 -1.85 0.72 -3.36
C THR A 244 -2.71 1.76 -4.07
N GLY A 245 -4.01 1.72 -3.80
CA GLY A 245 -4.98 2.58 -4.49
C GLY A 245 -5.18 2.25 -5.97
N GLY A 246 -4.75 1.08 -6.45
CA GLY A 246 -5.00 0.62 -7.82
C GLY A 246 -4.18 1.35 -8.89
N GLN A 247 -3.01 1.86 -8.54
CA GLN A 247 -2.09 2.44 -9.53
C GLN A 247 -1.36 1.33 -10.29
N ILE A 248 -1.06 1.60 -11.57
CA ILE A 248 -0.30 0.69 -12.42
C ILE A 248 1.19 0.93 -12.16
N PRO A 249 1.97 -0.09 -11.77
CA PRO A 249 3.39 0.08 -11.50
C PRO A 249 4.16 0.42 -12.77
N GLY A 250 5.18 1.30 -12.66
CA GLY A 250 6.09 1.63 -13.76
C GLY A 250 6.98 0.46 -14.21
N GLU A 251 7.69 0.65 -15.33
CA GLU A 251 8.48 -0.41 -15.97
C GLU A 251 9.57 -0.99 -15.05
N ASN A 252 10.27 -0.15 -14.29
CA ASN A 252 11.34 -0.60 -13.38
C ASN A 252 10.83 -1.56 -12.31
N LEU A 253 9.70 -1.24 -11.70
CA LEU A 253 9.11 -2.11 -10.69
C LEU A 253 8.59 -3.42 -11.31
N ARG A 254 8.00 -3.38 -12.50
CA ARG A 254 7.59 -4.61 -13.20
C ARG A 254 8.78 -5.50 -13.58
N LYS A 255 9.91 -4.92 -13.97
CA LYS A 255 11.16 -5.66 -14.22
C LYS A 255 11.66 -6.34 -12.94
N ARG A 256 11.64 -5.64 -11.80
CA ARG A 256 12.01 -6.21 -10.49
C ARG A 256 11.11 -7.37 -10.09
N VAL A 257 9.78 -7.22 -10.27
CA VAL A 257 8.81 -8.31 -10.07
C VAL A 257 9.15 -9.51 -10.96
N LEU A 258 9.40 -9.27 -12.24
CA LEU A 258 9.75 -10.31 -13.20
C LEU A 258 11.05 -11.04 -12.81
N GLU A 259 12.09 -10.30 -12.41
CA GLU A 259 13.37 -10.84 -11.98
C GLU A 259 13.23 -11.77 -10.77
N ILE A 260 12.54 -11.31 -9.72
CA ILE A 260 12.31 -12.10 -8.50
C ILE A 260 11.51 -13.36 -8.83
N CYS A 261 10.40 -13.23 -9.55
CA CYS A 261 9.55 -14.37 -9.88
C CYS A 261 10.18 -15.33 -10.89
N SER A 262 11.17 -14.89 -11.66
CA SER A 262 11.88 -15.73 -12.64
C SER A 262 13.15 -16.39 -12.09
N ALA A 263 13.53 -16.08 -10.85
CA ALA A 263 14.72 -16.62 -10.23
C ALA A 263 14.67 -18.16 -10.16
N GLU A 264 15.83 -18.81 -10.33
CA GLU A 264 15.95 -20.28 -10.43
C GLU A 264 15.39 -21.03 -9.22
N LYS A 265 15.50 -20.43 -8.02
CA LYS A 265 14.97 -21.00 -6.77
C LYS A 265 13.49 -20.66 -6.52
N VAL A 266 12.88 -19.86 -7.39
CA VAL A 266 11.52 -19.34 -7.23
C VAL A 266 10.56 -19.98 -8.23
N ARG A 267 10.90 -19.96 -9.52
CA ARG A 267 10.02 -20.55 -10.56
C ARG A 267 10.21 -22.05 -10.69
N PRO A 268 9.13 -22.82 -10.91
CA PRO A 268 9.25 -24.16 -11.46
C PRO A 268 10.00 -24.16 -12.80
N LEU A 269 10.70 -25.26 -13.07
CA LEU A 269 11.57 -25.40 -14.24
C LEU A 269 10.83 -25.17 -15.58
N THR A 270 9.57 -25.58 -15.65
CA THR A 270 8.72 -25.52 -16.86
C THR A 270 8.07 -24.16 -17.08
N ASP A 271 8.13 -23.26 -16.10
CA ASP A 271 7.38 -22.02 -16.15
C ASP A 271 8.17 -20.92 -16.86
N THR A 272 7.47 -20.25 -17.78
CA THR A 272 7.90 -19.01 -18.43
C THR A 272 7.11 -17.85 -17.83
N VAL A 273 7.77 -17.07 -16.97
CA VAL A 273 7.13 -15.98 -16.23
C VAL A 273 7.15 -14.70 -17.06
N THR A 274 6.04 -13.96 -17.03
CA THR A 274 5.88 -12.64 -17.67
C THR A 274 5.24 -11.67 -16.68
N CYS A 275 5.59 -10.40 -16.76
CA CYS A 275 5.02 -9.34 -15.93
C CYS A 275 4.54 -8.21 -16.85
N ILE A 276 3.23 -7.97 -16.88
CA ILE A 276 2.60 -7.03 -17.82
C ILE A 276 1.72 -6.00 -17.11
N GLU A 277 1.30 -4.98 -17.84
CA GLU A 277 0.28 -4.03 -17.40
C GLU A 277 -1.14 -4.64 -17.49
N PRO A 278 -2.07 -4.23 -16.63
CA PRO A 278 -3.47 -4.60 -16.79
C PRO A 278 -4.05 -3.97 -18.06
N THR A 279 -5.05 -4.63 -18.64
CA THR A 279 -5.85 -4.02 -19.72
C THR A 279 -6.80 -3.00 -19.10
N VAL A 280 -6.63 -1.72 -19.42
CA VAL A 280 -7.47 -0.66 -18.84
C VAL A 280 -8.83 -0.60 -19.55
N THR A 281 -9.89 -0.78 -18.78
CA THR A 281 -11.28 -0.57 -19.22
C THR A 281 -11.80 0.72 -18.60
N ASN A 282 -12.11 1.71 -19.44
CA ASN A 282 -12.57 3.01 -18.99
C ASN A 282 -14.08 3.03 -18.70
N TYR A 283 -14.49 3.72 -17.64
CA TYR A 283 -15.90 3.98 -17.35
C TYR A 283 -16.14 5.41 -16.86
N ASP A 284 -17.34 5.92 -17.10
CA ASP A 284 -17.77 7.23 -16.59
C ASP A 284 -18.73 7.06 -15.41
N ILE A 285 -18.77 8.07 -14.55
CA ILE A 285 -19.78 8.21 -13.50
C ILE A 285 -20.67 9.39 -13.86
N VAL A 286 -21.96 9.12 -14.03
CA VAL A 286 -23.00 10.14 -14.24
C VAL A 286 -24.16 9.82 -13.31
N ALA A 287 -24.29 10.60 -12.24
CA ALA A 287 -25.33 10.40 -11.24
C ALA A 287 -25.99 11.72 -10.84
N THR A 288 -27.29 11.66 -10.55
CA THR A 288 -28.05 12.75 -9.94
C THR A 288 -28.62 12.26 -8.62
N TYR A 289 -28.60 13.10 -7.59
CA TYR A 289 -29.17 12.77 -6.29
C TYR A 289 -29.90 13.96 -5.68
N LYS A 290 -30.77 13.69 -4.72
CA LYS A 290 -31.44 14.69 -3.89
C LYS A 290 -31.09 14.46 -2.42
N ILE A 291 -31.51 15.39 -1.57
CA ILE A 291 -31.36 15.28 -0.11
C ILE A 291 -32.74 15.44 0.52
N SER A 292 -33.01 14.71 1.60
CA SER A 292 -34.28 14.84 2.33
C SER A 292 -34.47 16.28 2.81
N THR A 293 -35.71 16.77 2.79
CA THR A 293 -36.05 18.07 3.39
C THR A 293 -35.83 18.09 4.90
N ASP A 294 -35.92 16.95 5.57
CA ASP A 294 -35.58 16.79 6.99
C ASP A 294 -34.09 17.10 7.27
N ASP A 295 -33.24 16.89 6.27
CA ASP A 295 -31.79 17.11 6.34
C ASP A 295 -31.35 18.46 5.74
N ALA A 296 -32.29 19.40 5.53
CA ALA A 296 -32.02 20.68 4.88
C ALA A 296 -30.88 21.48 5.55
N ALA A 297 -30.72 21.38 6.87
CA ALA A 297 -29.64 22.02 7.61
C ALA A 297 -28.26 21.37 7.39
N ALA A 298 -28.23 20.11 6.94
CA ALA A 298 -27.02 19.31 6.72
C ALA A 298 -26.61 19.21 5.24
N VAL A 299 -27.26 19.94 4.33
CA VAL A 299 -27.04 19.85 2.87
C VAL A 299 -25.57 19.90 2.48
N THR A 300 -24.82 20.91 2.97
CA THR A 300 -23.39 21.06 2.61
C THR A 300 -22.54 19.90 3.11
N THR A 301 -22.84 19.37 4.30
CA THR A 301 -22.18 18.20 4.88
C THR A 301 -22.48 16.94 4.07
N ILE A 302 -23.74 16.73 3.69
CA ILE A 302 -24.17 15.57 2.89
C ILE A 302 -23.60 15.64 1.48
N GLN A 303 -23.59 16.82 0.85
CA GLN A 303 -22.96 16.99 -0.48
C GLN A 303 -21.48 16.57 -0.45
N LYS A 304 -20.74 17.00 0.58
CA LYS A 304 -19.34 16.60 0.78
C LYS A 304 -19.21 15.09 1.04
N ALA A 305 -20.10 14.51 1.83
CA ALA A 305 -20.11 13.07 2.10
C ALA A 305 -20.39 12.24 0.84
N VAL A 306 -21.33 12.68 0.00
CA VAL A 306 -21.63 12.04 -1.30
C VAL A 306 -20.44 12.14 -2.25
N ASP A 307 -19.77 13.30 -2.30
CA ASP A 307 -18.57 13.46 -3.11
C ASP A 307 -17.42 12.54 -2.66
N GLN A 308 -17.27 12.36 -1.35
CA GLN A 308 -16.33 11.41 -0.77
C GLN A 308 -16.72 9.98 -1.11
N ALA A 309 -17.99 9.59 -0.94
CA ALA A 309 -18.49 8.26 -1.26
C ALA A 309 -18.25 7.87 -2.74
N VAL A 310 -18.37 8.82 -3.66
CA VAL A 310 -18.06 8.60 -5.08
C VAL A 310 -16.55 8.42 -5.29
N THR A 311 -15.72 9.16 -4.56
CA THR A 311 -14.25 9.02 -4.60
C THR A 311 -13.81 7.67 -4.02
N ASP A 312 -14.48 7.23 -2.95
CA ASP A 312 -14.28 5.93 -2.32
C ASP A 312 -14.71 4.81 -3.26
N TYR A 313 -15.82 4.96 -3.99
CA TYR A 313 -16.22 4.04 -5.05
C TYR A 313 -15.16 3.92 -6.14
N ILE A 314 -14.64 5.06 -6.64
CA ILE A 314 -13.58 5.06 -7.66
C ILE A 314 -12.35 4.30 -7.15
N THR A 315 -11.90 4.59 -5.92
CA THR A 315 -10.74 3.94 -5.30
C THR A 315 -10.99 2.46 -5.07
N TRP A 316 -12.16 2.11 -4.53
CA TRP A 316 -12.59 0.73 -4.34
C TRP A 316 -12.56 -0.01 -5.68
N GLN A 317 -13.21 0.51 -6.72
CA GLN A 317 -13.33 -0.12 -8.05
C GLN A 317 -11.95 -0.44 -8.63
N ARG A 318 -11.02 0.52 -8.65
CA ARG A 318 -9.67 0.32 -9.19
C ARG A 318 -8.75 -0.49 -8.28
N SER A 319 -9.16 -0.85 -7.07
CA SER A 319 -8.33 -1.62 -6.14
C SER A 319 -8.34 -3.15 -6.38
N ALA A 320 -8.97 -3.62 -7.45
CA ALA A 320 -8.89 -5.03 -7.85
C ALA A 320 -8.99 -5.20 -9.37
N LEU A 321 -8.27 -6.20 -9.89
CA LEU A 321 -8.41 -6.69 -11.26
C LEU A 321 -9.68 -7.54 -11.39
N GLY A 322 -10.26 -7.56 -12.59
CA GLY A 322 -11.45 -8.36 -12.91
C GLY A 322 -12.69 -7.99 -12.11
N ARG A 323 -12.67 -6.83 -11.42
CA ARG A 323 -13.85 -6.38 -10.69
C ARG A 323 -14.83 -5.76 -11.66
N ASP A 324 -16.01 -6.37 -11.77
CA ASP A 324 -17.14 -5.84 -12.50
C ASP A 324 -17.44 -4.40 -12.07
N VAL A 325 -17.80 -3.55 -13.03
CA VAL A 325 -18.26 -2.20 -12.76
C VAL A 325 -19.74 -2.28 -12.43
N ASP A 326 -20.08 -2.36 -11.14
CA ASP A 326 -21.47 -2.48 -10.67
C ASP A 326 -22.01 -1.14 -10.15
N PRO A 327 -23.08 -0.57 -10.77
CA PRO A 327 -23.71 0.66 -10.28
C PRO A 327 -24.39 0.50 -8.92
N SER A 328 -24.75 -0.71 -8.51
CA SER A 328 -25.43 -0.98 -7.24
C SER A 328 -24.56 -0.60 -6.05
N LYS A 329 -23.24 -0.81 -6.14
CA LYS A 329 -22.30 -0.41 -5.09
C LYS A 329 -22.18 1.12 -4.98
N LEU A 330 -22.14 1.81 -6.12
CA LEU A 330 -22.14 3.28 -6.13
C LEU A 330 -23.44 3.83 -5.53
N TYR A 331 -24.58 3.25 -5.88
CA TYR A 331 -25.88 3.61 -5.32
C TYR A 331 -25.89 3.46 -3.79
N GLN A 332 -25.44 2.31 -3.30
CA GLN A 332 -25.36 2.03 -1.87
C GLN A 332 -24.53 3.10 -1.14
N LEU A 333 -23.31 3.36 -1.61
CA LEU A 333 -22.40 4.32 -0.98
C LEU A 333 -22.97 5.75 -0.96
N MET A 334 -23.67 6.16 -2.02
CA MET A 334 -24.33 7.47 -2.07
C MET A 334 -25.49 7.55 -1.05
N VAL A 335 -26.29 6.50 -0.92
CA VAL A 335 -27.39 6.45 0.06
C VAL A 335 -26.86 6.45 1.48
N ASP A 336 -25.81 5.66 1.78
CA ASP A 336 -25.17 5.62 3.09
C ASP A 336 -24.57 6.99 3.48
N ALA A 337 -24.21 7.82 2.49
CA ALA A 337 -23.74 9.19 2.68
C ALA A 337 -24.86 10.23 2.90
N GLY A 338 -26.13 9.82 2.88
CA GLY A 338 -27.30 10.68 3.11
C GLY A 338 -28.03 11.15 1.85
N ALA A 339 -27.67 10.62 0.67
CA ALA A 339 -28.40 10.94 -0.56
C ALA A 339 -29.74 10.20 -0.65
N THR A 340 -30.76 10.85 -1.21
CA THR A 340 -32.07 10.28 -1.52
C THR A 340 -32.38 10.44 -3.02
N LYS A 341 -33.32 9.62 -3.53
CA LYS A 341 -33.74 9.63 -4.94
C LYS A 341 -32.55 9.60 -5.93
N VAL A 342 -31.53 8.79 -5.60
CA VAL A 342 -30.31 8.63 -6.41
C VAL A 342 -30.66 7.98 -7.75
N GLN A 343 -30.23 8.61 -8.84
CA GLN A 343 -30.36 8.13 -10.21
C GLN A 343 -28.98 8.03 -10.84
N ILE A 344 -28.57 6.80 -11.16
CA ILE A 344 -27.28 6.52 -11.80
C ILE A 344 -27.55 6.21 -13.26
N THR A 345 -27.05 7.07 -14.16
CA THR A 345 -27.09 6.84 -15.61
C THR A 345 -25.84 6.12 -16.09
N LYS A 346 -24.70 6.37 -15.44
CA LYS A 346 -23.45 5.63 -15.62
C LYS A 346 -22.73 5.46 -14.26
N PRO A 347 -22.02 4.34 -14.03
CA PRO A 347 -21.79 3.25 -14.97
C PRO A 347 -23.01 2.33 -15.13
N VAL A 348 -23.01 1.51 -16.18
CA VAL A 348 -23.90 0.34 -16.29
C VAL A 348 -23.11 -0.91 -15.90
N LEU A 349 -23.81 -1.96 -15.48
CA LEU A 349 -23.15 -3.23 -15.12
C LEU A 349 -22.28 -3.70 -16.28
N THR A 350 -20.97 -3.72 -16.06
CA THR A 350 -19.98 -4.15 -17.05
C THR A 350 -19.14 -5.25 -16.43
N VAL A 351 -19.20 -6.44 -17.03
CA VAL A 351 -18.40 -7.60 -16.60
C VAL A 351 -16.98 -7.45 -17.10
N LEU A 352 -15.99 -7.66 -16.24
CA LEU A 352 -14.56 -7.55 -16.57
C LEU A 352 -13.87 -8.90 -16.52
N ASP A 353 -12.88 -9.09 -17.39
CA ASP A 353 -11.98 -10.24 -17.34
C ASP A 353 -10.93 -10.08 -16.22
N ASP A 354 -10.37 -11.19 -15.73
CA ASP A 354 -9.38 -11.21 -14.64
C ASP A 354 -8.12 -10.35 -14.88
N SER A 355 -7.82 -10.00 -16.13
CA SER A 355 -6.68 -9.14 -16.52
C SER A 355 -7.05 -7.67 -16.71
N GLN A 356 -8.33 -7.32 -16.61
CA GLN A 356 -8.83 -5.97 -16.83
C GLN A 356 -8.87 -5.15 -15.55
N LEU A 357 -8.56 -3.86 -15.67
CA LEU A 357 -8.66 -2.88 -14.60
C LEU A 357 -9.65 -1.78 -15.00
N ALA A 358 -10.71 -1.63 -14.22
CA ALA A 358 -11.66 -0.53 -14.41
C ALA A 358 -11.06 0.80 -13.92
N VAL A 359 -10.97 1.79 -14.81
CA VAL A 359 -10.46 3.13 -14.50
C VAL A 359 -11.52 4.18 -14.81
N ASN A 360 -11.80 5.05 -13.85
CA ASN A 360 -12.73 6.15 -14.06
C ASN A 360 -12.13 7.18 -15.01
N SER A 361 -12.86 7.53 -16.07
CA SER A 361 -12.49 8.59 -17.01
C SER A 361 -13.09 9.94 -16.62
N THR A 362 -14.40 9.97 -16.36
CA THR A 362 -15.10 11.19 -15.96
C THR A 362 -16.00 10.97 -14.75
N LYS A 363 -16.10 11.98 -13.89
CA LYS A 363 -17.00 12.03 -12.72
C LYS A 363 -17.91 13.24 -12.85
N THR A 364 -19.21 13.00 -13.03
CA THR A 364 -20.27 14.02 -13.03
C THR A 364 -21.36 13.63 -12.04
N VAL A 365 -21.38 14.27 -10.88
CA VAL A 365 -22.37 14.03 -9.83
C VAL A 365 -23.13 15.32 -9.57
N THR A 366 -24.43 15.30 -9.79
CA THR A 366 -25.28 16.51 -9.75
C THR A 366 -26.23 16.47 -8.56
N PHE A 367 -26.20 17.52 -7.74
CA PHE A 367 -27.23 17.74 -6.71
C PHE A 367 -28.50 18.31 -7.35
N GLY A 368 -29.59 17.55 -7.31
CA GLY A 368 -30.90 17.86 -7.89
C GLY A 368 -31.85 18.60 -6.96
N GLY A 369 -31.36 19.17 -5.85
CA GLY A 369 -32.15 19.88 -4.86
C GLY A 369 -32.68 19.01 -3.73
N LEU A 370 -33.48 19.61 -2.86
CA LEU A 370 -34.19 18.91 -1.79
C LEU A 370 -35.39 18.13 -2.37
N ALA A 371 -35.76 17.04 -1.71
CA ALA A 371 -37.00 16.33 -2.00
C ALA A 371 -37.66 15.80 -0.72
N ASP A 372 -38.97 15.98 -0.65
CA ASP A 372 -39.84 15.26 0.28
C ASP A 372 -40.00 13.80 -0.19
N GLY A 373 -40.34 12.91 0.75
CA GLY A 373 -40.63 11.48 0.51
C GLY A 373 -41.55 11.24 -0.67
#